data_AF-A0A955YLH8-F1
#
_entry.id   AF-A0A955YLH8-F1
#
_cell.length_a   1.000
_cell.length_b   1.000
_cell.length_c   1.000
_cell.angle_alpha   90.00
_cell.angle_beta   90.00
_cell.angle_gamma   90.00
#
_symmetry.space_group_name_H-M   'P 1'
#
loop_
_entity.id
_entity.type
_entity.pdbx_description
1 polymer ?
#
loop_
_entity_poly.entity_id
_entity_poly.type
_entity_poly.pdbx_seq_one_letter_code
_entity_poly.pdbx_strand_id
1 'polypeptide(L)'
;MNTQHTAPLFAAALCAATLLACSDGNDNPDDMGMTADQGQANAPRGRENPPTLGDQIDRMGRPAISTATVGTFMPNGTPRSDLKDDYNANDNPSTWGAMYAAGIADMIAIYDGADTVCGNQLGYDASNGVASAYDFLAGVLADDRLVIDSGSGTCPEYLGYEAEVLGVVGEGGCGGRTPNHDVIDRSYSVLINGSLGDFNDAIAADSATHSVTTFPFLAAP
;
A
#
# COMPACT_ATOMS: atom_id res chain seq x y z
N MET A 1 13.29 -43.26 -44.17
CA MET A 1 12.61 -41.99 -43.85
C MET A 1 12.73 -41.82 -42.35
N ASN A 2 13.65 -40.95 -41.93
CA ASN A 2 14.19 -40.88 -40.57
C ASN A 2 13.85 -39.49 -40.03
N THR A 3 12.82 -39.37 -39.19
CA THR A 3 12.42 -38.11 -38.56
C THR A 3 13.14 -37.96 -37.22
N GLN A 4 14.09 -37.02 -37.18
CA GLN A 4 14.89 -36.70 -36.00
C GLN A 4 14.06 -35.91 -34.98
N HIS A 5 14.13 -36.37 -33.72
CA HIS A 5 13.78 -35.64 -32.53
C HIS A 5 14.75 -34.45 -32.32
N THR A 6 14.23 -33.26 -32.07
CA THR A 6 14.99 -32.15 -31.48
C THR A 6 14.27 -31.66 -30.23
N ALA A 7 14.87 -31.92 -29.07
CA ALA A 7 14.51 -31.32 -27.80
C ALA A 7 15.13 -29.91 -27.69
N PRO A 8 14.43 -28.91 -27.12
CA PRO A 8 15.05 -27.61 -26.84
C PRO A 8 15.93 -27.70 -25.58
N LEU A 9 17.12 -27.10 -25.68
CA LEU A 9 18.08 -26.96 -24.60
C LEU A 9 17.50 -26.15 -23.44
N PHE A 10 17.58 -26.71 -22.24
CA PHE A 10 17.51 -25.98 -20.98
C PHE A 10 18.72 -25.04 -20.86
N ALA A 11 18.46 -23.73 -20.87
CA ALA A 11 19.41 -22.74 -20.36
C ALA A 11 19.04 -22.43 -18.91
N ALA A 12 19.73 -23.08 -17.97
CA ALA A 12 19.72 -22.69 -16.57
C ALA A 12 20.52 -21.39 -16.44
N ALA A 13 19.83 -20.25 -16.34
CA ALA A 13 20.44 -18.99 -15.95
C ALA A 13 20.62 -18.99 -14.43
N LEU A 14 21.88 -18.98 -14.03
CA LEU A 14 22.38 -18.94 -12.67
C LEU A 14 21.93 -17.62 -12.01
N CYS A 15 20.98 -17.70 -11.08
CA CYS A 15 20.56 -16.59 -10.24
C CYS A 15 21.65 -16.32 -9.19
N ALA A 16 22.60 -15.44 -9.52
CA ALA A 16 23.56 -14.93 -8.55
C ALA A 16 22.87 -13.86 -7.70
N ALA A 17 22.72 -14.17 -6.41
CA ALA A 17 22.17 -13.27 -5.41
C ALA A 17 23.03 -12.01 -5.28
N THR A 18 22.50 -10.90 -5.78
CA THR A 18 22.78 -9.56 -5.26
C THR A 18 21.43 -9.00 -4.86
N LEU A 19 21.24 -8.75 -3.56
CA LEU A 19 20.21 -7.84 -3.07
C LEU A 19 20.52 -6.42 -3.61
N LEU A 20 20.25 -6.19 -4.88
CA LEU A 20 19.89 -4.88 -5.38
C LEU A 20 18.36 -4.83 -5.24
N ALA A 21 17.87 -4.14 -4.21
CA ALA A 21 16.51 -3.63 -4.25
C ALA A 21 16.36 -2.86 -5.57
N CYS A 22 15.22 -3.02 -6.24
CA CYS A 22 14.95 -2.61 -7.61
C CYS A 22 14.96 -1.07 -7.81
N SER A 23 16.13 -0.46 -7.63
CA SER A 23 16.46 0.94 -7.86
C SER A 23 17.74 0.98 -8.70
N ASP A 24 17.63 1.38 -9.96
CA ASP A 24 18.79 1.64 -10.81
C ASP A 24 19.51 2.87 -10.24
N GLY A 25 20.70 2.62 -9.68
CA GLY A 25 21.52 3.60 -8.96
C GLY A 25 21.94 4.79 -9.83
N ASN A 26 21.07 5.79 -9.93
CA ASN A 26 21.45 7.13 -10.28
C ASN A 26 21.45 7.97 -9.01
N ASP A 27 22.61 8.01 -8.35
CA ASP A 27 22.84 8.75 -7.10
C ASP A 27 22.55 10.24 -7.29
N ASN A 28 21.31 10.66 -7.08
CA ASN A 28 21.03 12.01 -6.66
C ASN A 28 20.90 11.97 -5.12
N PRO A 29 21.83 12.57 -4.36
CA PRO A 29 21.78 12.56 -2.90
C PRO A 29 20.60 13.37 -2.31
N ASP A 30 19.73 13.91 -3.17
CA ASP A 30 18.62 14.78 -2.82
C ASP A 30 17.25 14.06 -2.73
N ASP A 31 17.15 12.77 -3.10
CA ASP A 31 15.86 12.07 -3.24
C ASP A 31 15.42 11.28 -1.99
N MET A 32 16.17 11.35 -0.89
CA MET A 32 15.73 10.89 0.44
C MET A 32 15.16 12.03 1.28
N GLY A 33 14.95 13.19 0.66
CA GLY A 33 14.36 14.36 1.27
C GLY A 33 12.85 14.34 1.12
N MET A 34 12.16 13.63 2.03
CA MET A 34 11.01 14.29 2.63
C MET A 34 11.56 15.60 3.18
N THR A 35 11.45 16.70 2.42
CA THR A 35 11.62 18.03 3.01
C THR A 35 10.52 18.10 4.03
N ALA A 36 10.85 17.72 5.27
CA ALA A 36 10.17 18.21 6.44
C ALA A 36 10.11 19.71 6.21
N ASP A 37 8.92 20.20 5.88
CA ASP A 37 8.67 21.63 5.90
C ASP A 37 9.24 22.09 7.23
N GLN A 38 10.21 22.99 7.19
CA GLN A 38 10.83 23.60 8.37
C GLN A 38 9.83 24.54 9.07
N GLY A 39 8.53 24.22 9.02
CA GLY A 39 7.51 24.65 9.94
C GLY A 39 7.73 23.92 11.26
N GLN A 40 8.68 24.44 12.04
CA GLN A 40 8.80 24.26 13.49
C GLN A 40 8.37 22.87 13.99
N ALA A 41 9.29 21.89 13.97
CA ALA A 41 9.05 20.52 14.44
C ALA A 41 8.18 20.55 15.71
N ASN A 42 6.89 20.24 15.53
CA ASN A 42 5.99 20.16 16.66
C ASN A 42 6.52 19.03 17.53
N ALA A 43 6.56 19.23 18.85
CA ALA A 43 6.96 18.15 19.74
C ALA A 43 6.10 16.90 19.41
N PRO A 44 6.67 15.68 19.43
CA PRO A 44 5.94 14.47 19.09
C PRO A 44 4.61 14.42 19.84
N ARG A 45 3.52 14.08 19.14
CA ARG A 45 2.19 14.05 19.75
C ARG A 45 2.15 12.94 20.80
N GLY A 46 1.50 13.22 21.92
CA GLY A 46 1.45 12.25 23.02
C GLY A 46 0.99 12.86 24.33
N ARG A 47 1.24 12.16 25.44
CA ARG A 47 0.81 12.61 26.76
C ARG A 47 1.31 14.03 27.11
N GLU A 48 2.56 14.33 26.75
CA GLU A 48 3.21 15.61 27.05
C GLU A 48 2.89 16.69 26.01
N ASN A 49 2.31 16.33 24.86
CA ASN A 49 1.85 17.24 23.83
C ASN A 49 0.54 16.72 23.20
N PRO A 50 -0.60 16.80 23.93
CA PRO A 50 -1.86 16.30 23.44
C PRO A 50 -2.41 17.19 22.32
N PRO A 51 -3.14 16.62 21.33
CA PRO A 51 -3.81 17.41 20.30
C PRO A 51 -4.86 18.33 20.92
N THR A 52 -5.10 19.48 20.29
CA THR A 52 -6.17 20.37 20.71
C THR A 52 -7.52 19.75 20.34
N LEU A 53 -8.55 20.06 21.12
CA LEU A 53 -9.89 19.59 20.80
C LEU A 53 -10.32 20.10 19.41
N GLY A 54 -10.70 19.18 18.53
CA GLY A 54 -11.10 19.48 17.16
C GLY A 54 -10.00 19.22 16.13
N ASP A 55 -8.75 19.05 16.56
CA ASP A 55 -7.66 18.66 15.67
C ASP A 55 -7.88 17.23 15.15
N GLN A 56 -7.55 16.99 13.88
CA GLN A 56 -7.47 15.65 13.36
C GLN A 56 -6.35 14.89 14.10
N ILE A 57 -6.71 13.75 14.69
CA ILE A 57 -5.79 12.89 15.43
C ILE A 57 -5.26 11.77 14.54
N ASP A 58 -6.08 11.28 13.61
CA ASP A 58 -5.80 10.08 12.82
C ASP A 58 -6.49 10.12 11.46
N ARG A 59 -5.85 9.52 10.46
CA ARG A 59 -6.39 9.23 9.13
C ARG A 59 -6.71 7.74 9.09
N MET A 60 -7.93 7.37 9.47
CA MET A 60 -8.38 5.98 9.55
C MET A 60 -9.19 5.54 8.33
N GLY A 61 -8.68 5.76 7.12
CA GLY A 61 -9.36 5.30 5.91
C GLY A 61 -9.02 3.87 5.55
N ARG A 62 -7.73 3.58 5.36
CA ARG A 62 -7.23 2.32 4.81
C ARG A 62 -6.39 1.56 5.84
N PRO A 63 -6.82 0.35 6.25
CA PRO A 63 -6.08 -0.46 7.19
C PRO A 63 -4.64 -0.77 6.74
N ALA A 64 -3.73 -0.78 7.72
CA ALA A 64 -2.30 -1.03 7.57
C ALA A 64 -1.49 0.00 6.79
N ILE A 65 -2.10 0.91 6.01
CA ILE A 65 -1.35 1.81 5.10
C ILE A 65 -0.37 2.70 5.86
N SER A 66 -0.81 3.46 6.86
CA SER A 66 0.11 4.29 7.67
C SER A 66 1.21 3.48 8.36
N THR A 67 0.94 2.22 8.70
CA THR A 67 1.92 1.35 9.35
C THR A 67 2.92 0.75 8.37
N ALA A 68 2.49 0.43 7.15
CA ALA A 68 3.29 -0.19 6.12
C ALA A 68 4.07 0.85 5.31
N THR A 69 3.46 1.97 4.93
CA THR A 69 4.02 2.89 3.93
C THR A 69 4.49 4.24 4.47
N VAL A 70 4.19 4.59 5.73
CA VAL A 70 4.67 5.87 6.31
C VAL A 70 5.93 5.64 7.15
N GLY A 71 7.07 5.89 6.51
CA GLY A 71 8.39 5.91 7.14
C GLY A 71 8.87 4.56 7.67
N THR A 72 8.37 3.44 7.14
CA THR A 72 8.57 2.10 7.72
C THR A 72 9.99 1.59 7.67
N PHE A 73 10.65 1.79 6.53
CA PHE A 73 12.01 1.31 6.30
C PHE A 73 13.06 2.43 6.36
N MET A 74 12.73 3.54 7.04
CA MET A 74 13.65 4.65 7.15
C MET A 74 14.90 4.29 7.97
N PRO A 75 16.06 4.85 7.60
CA PRO A 75 17.29 4.63 8.33
C PRO A 75 17.20 5.16 9.77
N ASN A 76 17.99 4.55 10.65
CA ASN A 76 18.11 4.99 12.04
C ASN A 76 18.49 6.47 12.12
N GLY A 77 17.74 7.24 12.91
CA GLY A 77 17.95 8.67 13.11
C GLY A 77 16.95 9.57 12.38
N THR A 78 16.17 9.04 11.43
CA THR A 78 15.01 9.77 10.90
C THR A 78 13.79 9.56 11.80
N PRO A 79 13.11 10.63 12.27
CA PRO A 79 11.96 10.49 13.15
C PRO A 79 10.74 9.91 12.43
N ARG A 80 10.62 8.57 12.39
CA ARG A 80 9.42 7.89 11.87
C ARG A 80 8.15 8.33 12.61
N SER A 81 8.26 8.62 13.90
CA SER A 81 7.16 9.15 14.72
C SER A 81 6.61 10.44 14.13
N ASP A 82 7.50 11.36 13.75
CA ASP A 82 7.13 12.70 13.35
C ASP A 82 6.43 12.65 11.98
N LEU A 83 6.92 11.80 11.06
CA LEU A 83 6.24 11.57 9.78
C LEU A 83 4.84 10.97 9.94
N LYS A 84 4.65 10.06 10.90
CA LYS A 84 3.34 9.48 11.19
C LYS A 84 2.41 10.50 11.85
N ASP A 85 2.94 11.31 12.77
CA ASP A 85 2.20 12.39 13.40
C ASP A 85 1.75 13.43 12.37
N ASP A 86 2.65 13.86 11.49
CA ASP A 86 2.36 14.80 10.40
C ASP A 86 1.35 14.23 9.41
N TYR A 87 1.53 12.96 9.01
CA TYR A 87 0.58 12.26 8.16
C TYR A 87 -0.82 12.26 8.79
N ASN A 88 -0.94 11.82 10.05
CA ASN A 88 -2.19 11.71 10.77
C ASN A 88 -2.85 13.06 11.04
N ALA A 89 -2.04 14.09 11.32
CA ALA A 89 -2.48 15.44 11.61
C ALA A 89 -2.99 16.21 10.39
N ASN A 90 -2.62 15.80 9.17
CA ASN A 90 -2.97 16.52 7.95
C ASN A 90 -4.47 16.37 7.63
N ASP A 91 -5.22 17.42 7.94
CA ASP A 91 -6.67 17.53 7.78
C ASP A 91 -7.11 18.01 6.40
N ASN A 92 -6.17 18.22 5.47
CA ASN A 92 -6.45 18.74 4.13
C ASN A 92 -6.20 17.68 3.04
N PRO A 93 -7.25 16.94 2.61
CA PRO A 93 -7.16 15.92 1.58
C PRO A 93 -6.54 16.38 0.25
N SER A 94 -6.65 17.66 -0.09
CA SER A 94 -6.08 18.19 -1.35
C SER A 94 -4.55 18.19 -1.37
N THR A 95 -3.90 18.05 -0.22
CA THR A 95 -2.43 18.05 -0.10
C THR A 95 -1.84 16.65 -0.02
N TRP A 96 -2.65 15.63 0.28
CA TRP A 96 -2.13 14.31 0.65
C TRP A 96 -1.31 13.64 -0.46
N GLY A 97 -1.81 13.65 -1.69
CA GLY A 97 -1.08 13.08 -2.83
C GLY A 97 0.26 13.78 -3.04
N ALA A 98 0.28 15.11 -3.01
CA ALA A 98 1.49 15.89 -3.20
C ALA A 98 2.52 15.69 -2.07
N MET A 99 2.07 15.48 -0.84
CA MET A 99 2.96 15.37 0.33
C MET A 99 3.45 13.94 0.60
N TYR A 100 2.65 12.92 0.32
CA TYR A 100 2.92 11.56 0.81
C TYR A 100 3.12 10.52 -0.29
N ALA A 101 2.66 10.75 -1.53
CA ALA A 101 2.74 9.72 -2.57
C ALA A 101 4.17 9.28 -2.85
N ALA A 102 5.13 10.20 -2.94
CA ALA A 102 6.54 9.86 -3.21
C ALA A 102 7.12 8.91 -2.15
N GLY A 103 7.02 9.26 -0.86
CA GLY A 103 7.54 8.38 0.20
C GLY A 103 6.76 7.05 0.33
N ILE A 104 5.47 7.04 -0.03
CA ILE A 104 4.70 5.80 -0.12
C ILE A 104 5.23 4.93 -1.27
N ALA A 105 5.54 5.51 -2.44
CA ALA A 105 6.14 4.80 -3.57
C ALA A 105 7.47 4.14 -3.18
N ASP A 106 8.32 4.83 -2.42
CA ASP A 106 9.58 4.26 -1.91
C ASP A 106 9.35 3.01 -1.06
N MET A 107 8.35 3.05 -0.17
CA MET A 107 8.03 1.89 0.67
C MET A 107 7.42 0.75 -0.15
N ILE A 108 6.57 1.06 -1.14
CA ILE A 108 6.01 0.06 -2.06
C ILE A 108 7.15 -0.64 -2.81
N ALA A 109 8.14 0.09 -3.31
CA ALA A 109 9.30 -0.48 -4.01
C ALA A 109 10.10 -1.46 -3.14
N ILE A 110 10.12 -1.26 -1.82
CA ILE A 110 10.76 -2.20 -0.88
C ILE A 110 9.89 -3.45 -0.70
N TYR A 111 8.57 -3.30 -0.57
CA TYR A 111 7.65 -4.44 -0.46
C TYR A 111 7.60 -5.28 -1.73
N ASP A 112 7.74 -4.67 -2.90
CA ASP A 112 7.83 -5.35 -4.19
C ASP A 112 8.98 -6.37 -4.25
N GLY A 113 10.11 -6.05 -3.63
CA GLY A 113 11.22 -7.00 -3.55
C GLY A 113 10.96 -8.22 -2.65
N ALA A 114 9.88 -8.24 -1.85
CA ALA A 114 9.69 -9.25 -0.80
C ALA A 114 9.32 -10.64 -1.33
N ASP A 115 8.61 -10.74 -2.45
CA ASP A 115 8.29 -12.01 -3.11
C ASP A 115 9.32 -12.44 -4.16
N THR A 116 10.39 -11.64 -4.32
CA THR A 116 11.47 -11.79 -5.33
C THR A 116 11.06 -11.51 -6.78
N VAL A 117 9.86 -10.96 -7.03
CA VAL A 117 9.34 -10.62 -8.36
C VAL A 117 9.06 -9.12 -8.43
N CYS A 118 10.05 -8.35 -8.86
CA CYS A 118 9.86 -6.90 -8.98
C CYS A 118 8.87 -6.51 -10.08
N GLY A 119 8.10 -5.45 -9.83
CA GLY A 119 7.22 -4.79 -10.78
C GLY A 119 5.91 -5.51 -11.04
N ASN A 120 5.39 -6.22 -10.04
CA ASN A 120 4.11 -6.93 -10.13
C ASN A 120 2.99 -6.26 -9.31
N GLN A 121 3.23 -5.07 -8.75
CA GLN A 121 2.24 -4.31 -7.96
C GLN A 121 1.04 -3.91 -8.79
N LEU A 122 -0.06 -3.72 -8.07
CA LEU A 122 -1.30 -3.23 -8.64
C LEU A 122 -1.09 -1.85 -9.30
N GLY A 123 -1.19 -1.79 -10.63
CA GLY A 123 -0.99 -0.56 -11.39
C GLY A 123 0.48 -0.17 -11.60
N TYR A 124 1.42 -1.10 -11.44
CA TYR A 124 2.82 -0.87 -11.78
C TYR A 124 2.98 -0.54 -13.28
N ASP A 125 3.63 0.58 -13.59
CA ASP A 125 3.92 1.00 -14.97
C ASP A 125 5.23 1.77 -15.11
N ALA A 126 6.30 1.04 -15.49
CA ALA A 126 7.60 1.64 -15.75
C ALA A 126 7.76 2.25 -17.16
N SER A 127 6.69 2.40 -17.95
CA SER A 127 6.75 2.95 -19.31
C SER A 127 7.33 4.37 -19.38
N ASN A 128 7.15 5.14 -18.31
CA ASN A 128 7.70 6.49 -18.15
C ASN A 128 8.96 6.55 -17.26
N GLY A 129 9.52 5.38 -16.91
CA GLY A 129 10.69 5.24 -16.04
C GLY A 129 10.37 4.58 -14.69
N VAL A 130 11.40 4.01 -14.06
CA VAL A 130 11.27 3.29 -12.78
C VAL A 130 10.86 4.19 -11.61
N ALA A 131 11.22 5.48 -11.67
CA ALA A 131 10.89 6.44 -10.62
C ALA A 131 9.36 6.68 -10.50
N SER A 132 8.63 6.61 -11.60
CA SER A 132 7.17 6.78 -11.63
C SER A 132 6.41 5.46 -11.60
N ALA A 133 7.11 4.33 -11.51
CA ALA A 133 6.50 3.03 -11.76
C ALA A 133 5.44 2.64 -10.72
N TYR A 134 5.48 3.22 -9.53
CA TYR A 134 4.54 2.97 -8.43
C TYR A 134 3.50 4.08 -8.25
N ASP A 135 3.48 5.11 -9.10
CA ASP A 135 2.68 6.33 -8.91
C ASP A 135 1.19 6.05 -8.73
N PHE A 136 0.65 5.06 -9.46
CA PHE A 136 -0.76 4.71 -9.35
C PHE A 136 -1.11 4.25 -7.93
N LEU A 137 -0.45 3.20 -7.44
CA LEU A 137 -0.73 2.65 -6.12
C LEU A 137 -0.36 3.65 -5.02
N ALA A 138 0.75 4.37 -5.19
CA ALA A 138 1.16 5.40 -4.24
C ALA A 138 0.14 6.53 -4.13
N GLY A 139 -0.45 6.98 -5.25
CA GLY A 139 -1.52 7.97 -5.27
C GLY A 139 -2.80 7.46 -4.60
N VAL A 140 -3.20 6.21 -4.89
CA VAL A 140 -4.35 5.55 -4.26
C VAL A 140 -4.17 5.44 -2.74
N LEU A 141 -2.99 5.08 -2.26
CA LEU A 141 -2.71 4.90 -0.84
C LEU A 141 -2.44 6.22 -0.11
N ALA A 142 -1.89 7.23 -0.80
CA ALA A 142 -1.79 8.58 -0.27
C ALA A 142 -3.19 9.19 -0.07
N ASP A 143 -4.14 8.86 -0.95
CA ASP A 143 -5.56 9.09 -0.70
C ASP A 143 -6.14 8.06 0.27
N ASP A 144 -5.83 8.27 1.54
CA ASP A 144 -6.26 7.44 2.68
C ASP A 144 -7.74 7.65 3.06
N ARG A 145 -8.59 7.77 2.04
CA ARG A 145 -10.04 7.64 2.17
C ARG A 145 -10.44 6.28 1.64
N LEU A 146 -11.45 5.71 2.28
CA LEU A 146 -12.10 4.52 1.76
C LEU A 146 -13.04 4.93 0.63
N VAL A 147 -12.74 4.50 -0.60
CA VAL A 147 -13.58 4.77 -1.77
C VAL A 147 -14.63 3.68 -1.91
N ILE A 148 -15.88 4.09 -2.15
CA ILE A 148 -17.02 3.20 -2.38
C ILE A 148 -17.77 3.67 -3.63
N ASP A 149 -17.91 2.81 -4.62
CA ASP A 149 -18.87 3.00 -5.69
C ASP A 149 -20.28 2.63 -5.22
N SER A 150 -21.07 3.65 -4.91
CA SER A 150 -22.48 3.49 -4.50
C SER A 150 -23.42 3.00 -5.62
N GLY A 151 -22.96 2.97 -6.87
CA GLY A 151 -23.70 2.40 -7.99
C GLY A 151 -23.67 0.88 -8.04
N SER A 152 -22.68 0.25 -7.41
CA SER A 152 -22.57 -1.21 -7.32
C SER A 152 -23.39 -1.76 -6.14
N GLY A 153 -24.12 -2.85 -6.39
CA GLY A 153 -24.92 -3.55 -5.38
C GLY A 153 -24.13 -4.54 -4.53
N THR A 154 -22.86 -4.81 -4.86
CA THR A 154 -22.02 -5.81 -4.18
C THR A 154 -20.59 -5.32 -4.03
N CYS A 155 -20.00 -5.56 -2.86
CA CYS A 155 -18.66 -5.11 -2.51
C CYS A 155 -17.79 -6.31 -2.09
N PRO A 156 -17.45 -7.20 -3.04
CA PRO A 156 -16.80 -8.46 -2.69
C PRO A 156 -15.38 -8.27 -2.14
N GLU A 157 -14.73 -7.15 -2.49
CA GLU A 157 -13.29 -7.02 -2.34
C GLU A 157 -12.89 -5.67 -1.71
N TYR A 158 -12.06 -5.70 -0.66
CA TYR A 158 -11.32 -4.50 -0.22
C TYR A 158 -10.32 -4.11 -1.32
N LEU A 159 -10.26 -2.81 -1.64
CA LEU A 159 -9.59 -2.25 -2.84
C LEU A 159 -10.19 -2.69 -4.18
N GLY A 160 -11.42 -3.21 -4.18
CA GLY A 160 -12.08 -3.71 -5.38
C GLY A 160 -12.32 -2.64 -6.45
N TYR A 161 -12.62 -1.39 -6.05
CA TYR A 161 -12.84 -0.29 -6.99
C TYR A 161 -11.54 0.08 -7.71
N GLU A 162 -10.46 0.20 -6.97
CA GLU A 162 -9.15 0.54 -7.51
C GLU A 162 -8.61 -0.59 -8.41
N ALA A 163 -8.90 -1.85 -8.07
CA ALA A 163 -8.63 -2.99 -8.93
C ALA A 163 -9.51 -3.04 -10.19
N GLU A 164 -10.77 -2.60 -10.11
CA GLU A 164 -11.69 -2.51 -11.26
C GLU A 164 -11.22 -1.46 -12.26
N VAL A 165 -10.76 -0.29 -11.78
CA VAL A 165 -10.16 0.77 -12.61
C VAL A 165 -9.02 0.25 -13.48
N LEU A 166 -8.27 -0.74 -12.97
CA LEU A 166 -7.18 -1.40 -13.68
C LEU A 166 -7.60 -2.63 -14.50
N GLY A 167 -8.87 -3.03 -14.45
CA GLY A 167 -9.38 -4.23 -15.09
C GLY A 167 -8.90 -5.54 -14.47
N VAL A 168 -8.38 -5.52 -13.24
CA VAL A 168 -7.94 -6.71 -12.50
C VAL A 168 -9.14 -7.51 -12.01
N VAL A 169 -10.22 -6.82 -11.61
CA VAL A 169 -11.52 -7.42 -11.32
C VAL A 169 -12.56 -6.96 -12.34
N GLY A 170 -13.59 -7.78 -12.55
CA GLY A 170 -14.71 -7.40 -13.41
C GLY A 170 -15.58 -6.32 -12.80
N GLU A 171 -16.50 -5.77 -13.62
CA GLU A 171 -17.46 -4.74 -13.18
C GLU A 171 -18.21 -5.16 -11.91
N GLY A 172 -18.23 -4.27 -10.91
CA GLY A 172 -18.91 -4.49 -9.64
C GLY A 172 -17.98 -4.54 -8.42
N GLY A 173 -16.69 -4.24 -8.59
CA GLY A 173 -15.78 -3.93 -7.49
C GLY A 173 -16.17 -2.60 -6.84
N CYS A 174 -17.10 -2.63 -5.87
CA CYS A 174 -17.53 -1.38 -5.25
C CYS A 174 -16.43 -0.70 -4.39
N GLY A 175 -15.35 -1.42 -4.04
CA GLY A 175 -14.38 -0.97 -3.04
C GLY A 175 -14.92 -1.12 -1.62
N GLY A 176 -14.61 -0.15 -0.75
CA GLY A 176 -15.08 -0.18 0.64
C GLY A 176 -14.42 -1.24 1.50
N ARG A 177 -14.96 -1.40 2.72
CA ARG A 177 -14.51 -2.36 3.72
C ARG A 177 -15.74 -2.95 4.39
N THR A 178 -15.87 -4.28 4.36
CA THR A 178 -16.84 -4.98 5.20
C THR A 178 -16.15 -5.47 6.47
N PRO A 179 -16.87 -5.65 7.59
CA PRO A 179 -16.27 -6.16 8.82
C PRO A 179 -15.66 -7.57 8.69
N ASN A 180 -16.08 -8.36 7.72
CA ASN A 180 -15.57 -9.72 7.50
C ASN A 180 -14.36 -9.77 6.54
N HIS A 181 -13.91 -8.64 5.98
CA HIS A 181 -12.72 -8.63 5.12
C HIS A 181 -11.47 -8.72 5.97
N ASP A 182 -10.59 -9.67 5.62
CA ASP A 182 -9.21 -9.62 6.07
C ASP A 182 -8.45 -8.53 5.32
N VAL A 183 -8.54 -7.33 5.88
CA VAL A 183 -7.90 -6.13 5.32
C VAL A 183 -6.40 -6.12 5.51
N ILE A 184 -5.85 -6.89 6.45
CA ILE A 184 -4.40 -6.94 6.69
C ILE A 184 -3.77 -7.81 5.62
N ASP A 185 -4.30 -9.01 5.41
CA ASP A 185 -3.88 -9.92 4.35
C ASP A 185 -3.98 -9.26 2.98
N ARG A 186 -5.10 -8.56 2.71
CA ARG A 186 -5.29 -7.81 1.47
C ARG A 186 -4.29 -6.67 1.31
N SER A 187 -4.09 -5.84 2.34
CA SER A 187 -3.15 -4.70 2.24
C SER A 187 -1.73 -5.18 1.94
N TYR A 188 -1.24 -6.21 2.64
CA TYR A 188 0.10 -6.74 2.37
C TYR A 188 0.19 -7.51 1.06
N SER A 189 -0.86 -8.21 0.64
CA SER A 189 -0.91 -8.85 -0.68
C SER A 189 -0.73 -7.82 -1.80
N VAL A 190 -1.47 -6.71 -1.75
CA VAL A 190 -1.37 -5.64 -2.75
C VAL A 190 0.03 -5.01 -2.77
N LEU A 191 0.63 -4.78 -1.59
CA LEU A 191 1.96 -4.19 -1.48
C LEU A 191 3.07 -5.13 -1.99
N ILE A 192 2.96 -6.43 -1.71
CA ILE A 192 4.03 -7.39 -2.01
C ILE A 192 3.95 -7.89 -3.45
N ASN A 193 2.78 -8.31 -3.93
CA ASN A 193 2.66 -8.94 -5.27
C ASN A 193 1.51 -8.40 -6.12
N GLY A 194 0.89 -7.28 -5.72
CA GLY A 194 -0.25 -6.69 -6.42
C GLY A 194 -1.52 -7.54 -6.42
N SER A 195 -1.56 -8.66 -5.68
CA SER A 195 -2.72 -9.53 -5.64
C SER A 195 -3.77 -9.07 -4.63
N LEU A 196 -4.97 -9.62 -4.79
CA LEU A 196 -6.09 -9.43 -3.90
C LEU A 196 -6.21 -10.59 -2.88
N GLY A 197 -5.11 -11.12 -2.35
CA GLY A 197 -5.17 -12.07 -1.22
C GLY A 197 -4.27 -13.30 -1.29
N ASP A 198 -3.16 -13.25 -2.03
CA ASP A 198 -2.23 -14.39 -2.08
C ASP A 198 -1.39 -14.55 -0.80
N PHE A 199 -1.24 -13.49 0.00
CA PHE A 199 -0.55 -13.52 1.29
C PHE A 199 -1.55 -13.61 2.43
N ASN A 200 -1.26 -14.50 3.39
CA ASN A 200 -2.02 -14.63 4.63
C ASN A 200 -1.12 -14.68 5.86
N ASP A 201 -1.63 -14.19 6.98
CA ASP A 201 -0.99 -14.29 8.30
C ASP A 201 -1.36 -15.58 9.07
N ALA A 202 -2.03 -16.52 8.37
CA ALA A 202 -2.63 -17.75 8.89
C ALA A 202 -3.83 -17.55 9.85
N ILE A 203 -4.39 -16.33 9.94
CA ILE A 203 -5.62 -16.02 10.67
C ILE A 203 -6.74 -15.77 9.66
N ALA A 204 -7.47 -16.83 9.31
CA ALA A 204 -8.43 -16.77 8.21
C ALA A 204 -9.67 -15.88 8.44
N ALA A 205 -10.01 -15.57 9.69
CA ALA A 205 -11.16 -14.75 10.06
C ALA A 205 -11.21 -14.46 11.56
N ASP A 206 -12.04 -13.48 11.91
CA ASP A 206 -12.47 -13.23 13.28
C ASP A 206 -13.15 -14.45 13.91
N SER A 207 -13.14 -14.52 15.25
CA SER A 207 -13.79 -15.61 16.00
C SER A 207 -15.32 -15.66 15.87
N ALA A 208 -15.92 -14.66 15.22
CA ALA A 208 -17.35 -14.59 14.96
C ALA A 208 -17.61 -13.96 13.58
N THR A 209 -18.70 -14.38 12.93
CA THR A 209 -19.13 -13.79 11.66
C THR A 209 -19.97 -12.53 11.90
N HIS A 210 -19.58 -11.44 11.26
CA HIS A 210 -20.28 -10.15 11.31
C HIS A 210 -21.42 -10.11 10.29
N SER A 211 -22.49 -9.39 10.61
CA SER A 211 -23.58 -9.18 9.67
C SER A 211 -23.21 -8.07 8.69
N VAL A 212 -23.40 -8.32 7.40
CA VAL A 212 -23.22 -7.31 6.34
C VAL A 212 -24.56 -6.68 5.90
N THR A 213 -25.68 -7.09 6.50
CA THR A 213 -27.03 -6.64 6.11
C THR A 213 -27.89 -6.20 7.29
N THR A 214 -27.49 -6.49 8.53
CA THR A 214 -28.30 -6.22 9.74
C THR A 214 -27.48 -5.47 10.79
N PHE A 215 -28.01 -4.35 11.27
CA PHE A 215 -27.40 -3.58 12.37
C PHE A 215 -27.70 -4.22 13.74
N PRO A 216 -26.77 -4.21 14.72
CA PRO A 216 -25.41 -3.69 14.64
C PRO A 216 -24.52 -4.69 13.90
N PHE A 217 -23.88 -4.26 12.81
CA PHE A 217 -23.15 -5.15 11.89
C PHE A 217 -22.10 -6.03 12.58
N LEU A 218 -21.61 -5.64 13.76
CA LEU A 218 -20.65 -6.41 14.54
C LEU A 218 -21.33 -7.54 15.33
N ALA A 219 -20.70 -8.72 15.39
CA ALA A 219 -21.14 -9.83 16.22
C ALA A 219 -21.05 -9.46 17.71
N ALA A 220 -21.76 -10.22 18.54
CA ALA A 220 -21.68 -10.06 19.99
C ALA A 220 -20.25 -10.36 20.50
N PRO A 221 -19.77 -9.63 21.53
CA PRO A 221 -18.46 -9.85 22.12
C PRO A 221 -18.33 -11.18 22.87
#